data_AF-A0A7Y4T066-F1
#
_entry.id   AF-A0A7Y4T066-F1
#
_cell.length_a   1.000
_cell.length_b   1.000
_cell.length_c   1.000
_cell.angle_alpha   90.00
_cell.angle_beta   90.00
_cell.angle_gamma   90.00
#
_symmetry.space_group_name_H-M   'P 1'
#
loop_
_entity.id
_entity.type
_entity.pdbx_description
1 polymer ?
#
loop_
_entity_poly.entity_id
_entity_poly.type
_entity_poly.pdbx_seq_one_letter_code
_entity_poly.pdbx_strand_id
1 'polypeptide(L)'
;MDKSLKYFLILFLLIFARGCDFYSTSLWIFQEGGLEDETNPLTQFFGVGWNGLVLVNIIVTIIIGYCFYIYMFKYKVIGNLKFIPESAIQYASILYYEKKNQLWKLLYKIPNNKLAAVAHTGYVATWGIIIASIIVTIHNLLQFYENQYYDIYLEFVKYPRPIFYIIIFSPMILLSLNLYNKEFQEYKLRKNRHK
;
A
#
# COMPACT_ATOMS: atom_id res chain seq x y z
N MET A 1 19.23 -9.06 -9.35
CA MET A 1 18.04 -9.00 -10.24
C MET A 1 18.01 -7.65 -10.93
N ASP A 2 17.87 -7.65 -12.25
CA ASP A 2 17.74 -6.40 -13.02
C ASP A 2 16.52 -5.59 -12.55
N LYS A 3 16.62 -4.25 -12.62
CA LYS A 3 15.53 -3.35 -12.19
C LYS A 3 14.28 -3.56 -13.02
N SER A 4 14.42 -3.86 -14.31
CA SER A 4 13.31 -4.09 -15.24
C SER A 4 12.59 -5.38 -14.92
N LEU A 5 13.34 -6.48 -14.72
CA LEU A 5 12.77 -7.75 -14.29
C LEU A 5 12.05 -7.62 -12.95
N LYS A 6 12.65 -6.92 -11.97
CA LYS A 6 12.02 -6.66 -10.68
C LYS A 6 10.70 -5.89 -10.81
N TYR A 7 10.70 -4.84 -11.65
CA TYR A 7 9.49 -4.05 -11.90
C TYR A 7 8.40 -4.91 -12.52
N PHE A 8 8.72 -5.69 -13.55
CA PHE A 8 7.77 -6.55 -14.24
C PHE A 8 7.18 -7.62 -13.30
N LEU A 9 8.01 -8.29 -12.51
CA LEU A 9 7.55 -9.31 -11.56
C LEU A 9 6.61 -8.74 -10.48
N ILE A 10 6.94 -7.56 -9.95
CA ILE A 10 6.10 -6.93 -8.93
C ILE A 10 4.81 -6.38 -9.56
N LEU A 11 4.86 -5.86 -10.78
CA LEU A 11 3.67 -5.40 -11.50
C LEU A 11 2.75 -6.59 -11.83
N PHE A 12 3.32 -7.71 -12.28
CA PHE A 12 2.58 -8.95 -12.48
C PHE A 12 1.93 -9.41 -11.18
N LEU A 13 2.67 -9.42 -10.07
CA LEU A 13 2.15 -9.79 -8.76
C LEU A 13 1.02 -8.85 -8.30
N LEU A 14 1.13 -7.54 -8.56
CA LEU A 14 0.07 -6.56 -8.28
C LEU A 14 -1.21 -6.90 -9.05
N ILE A 15 -1.10 -7.11 -10.36
CA ILE A 15 -2.25 -7.42 -11.22
C ILE A 15 -2.85 -8.77 -10.81
N PHE A 16 -2.02 -9.77 -10.55
CA PHE A 16 -2.46 -11.09 -10.09
C PHE A 16 -3.23 -11.00 -8.77
N ALA A 17 -2.65 -10.33 -7.76
CA ALA A 17 -3.28 -10.17 -6.46
C ALA A 17 -4.62 -9.42 -6.56
N ARG A 18 -4.68 -8.33 -7.35
CA ARG A 18 -5.93 -7.63 -7.66
C ARG A 18 -6.94 -8.53 -8.35
N GLY A 19 -6.51 -9.37 -9.29
CA GLY A 19 -7.36 -10.35 -9.98
C GLY A 19 -7.98 -11.37 -9.03
N CYS A 20 -7.19 -11.90 -8.07
CA CYS A 20 -7.69 -12.79 -7.02
C CYS A 20 -8.73 -12.11 -6.13
N ASP A 21 -8.46 -10.87 -5.72
CA ASP A 21 -9.38 -10.06 -4.90
C ASP A 21 -10.70 -9.84 -5.64
N PHE A 22 -10.65 -9.41 -6.90
CA PHE A 22 -11.83 -9.26 -7.76
C PHE A 22 -12.60 -10.56 -7.93
N TYR A 23 -11.92 -11.66 -8.21
CA TYR A 23 -12.55 -12.97 -8.35
C TYR A 23 -13.29 -13.34 -7.06
N SER A 24 -12.63 -13.27 -5.91
CA SER A 24 -13.23 -13.62 -4.63
C SER A 24 -14.40 -12.70 -4.26
N THR A 25 -14.33 -11.42 -4.60
CA THR A 25 -15.41 -10.44 -4.38
C THR A 25 -16.58 -10.70 -5.31
N SER A 26 -16.33 -11.09 -6.57
CA SER A 26 -17.39 -11.38 -7.54
C SER A 26 -18.25 -12.58 -7.13
N LEU A 27 -17.67 -13.57 -6.43
CA LEU A 27 -18.41 -14.71 -5.89
C LEU A 27 -19.50 -14.27 -4.90
N TRP A 28 -19.21 -13.26 -4.08
CA TRP A 28 -20.16 -12.68 -3.13
C TRP A 28 -21.17 -11.77 -3.80
N ILE A 29 -20.72 -10.81 -4.62
CA ILE A 29 -21.59 -9.81 -5.24
C ILE A 29 -22.64 -10.42 -6.17
N PHE A 30 -22.35 -11.56 -6.80
CA PHE A 30 -23.29 -12.23 -7.71
C PHE A 30 -24.26 -13.20 -7.01
N GLN A 31 -24.20 -13.34 -5.68
CA GLN A 31 -25.25 -14.01 -4.91
C GLN A 31 -26.48 -13.11 -4.75
N GLU A 32 -27.62 -13.72 -4.47
CA GLU A 32 -28.88 -13.01 -4.21
C GLU A 32 -28.71 -12.11 -2.97
N GLY A 33 -28.87 -10.79 -3.15
CA GLY A 33 -28.63 -9.81 -2.08
C GLY A 33 -27.16 -9.45 -1.82
N GLY A 34 -26.19 -9.99 -2.58
CA GLY A 34 -24.76 -9.85 -2.28
C GLY A 34 -24.20 -8.42 -2.29
N LEU A 35 -24.87 -7.47 -2.95
CA LEU A 35 -24.53 -6.04 -2.91
C LEU A 35 -24.94 -5.34 -1.61
N GLU A 36 -25.92 -5.88 -0.88
CA GLU A 36 -26.43 -5.29 0.37
C GLU A 36 -25.49 -5.60 1.55
N ASP A 37 -24.82 -6.74 1.51
CA ASP A 37 -23.84 -7.18 2.52
C ASP A 37 -22.39 -6.72 2.23
N GLU A 38 -22.17 -6.06 1.09
CA GLU A 38 -20.84 -5.60 0.68
C GLU A 38 -20.30 -4.52 1.63
N THR A 39 -19.11 -4.76 2.19
CA THR A 39 -18.47 -3.85 3.16
C THR A 39 -17.58 -2.79 2.50
N ASN A 40 -17.49 -2.78 1.17
CA ASN A 40 -16.70 -1.79 0.46
C ASN A 40 -17.28 -0.38 0.66
N PRO A 41 -16.49 0.58 1.18
CA PRO A 41 -16.93 1.95 1.37
C PRO A 41 -17.48 2.61 0.10
N LEU A 42 -16.98 2.23 -1.08
CA LEU A 42 -17.48 2.75 -2.36
C LEU A 42 -18.92 2.31 -2.64
N THR A 43 -19.26 1.08 -2.30
CA THR A 43 -20.63 0.57 -2.44
C THR A 43 -21.52 1.16 -1.35
N GLN A 44 -21.09 1.11 -0.09
CA GLN A 44 -21.91 1.53 1.06
C GLN A 44 -22.18 3.03 1.12
N PHE A 45 -21.17 3.87 0.87
CA PHE A 45 -21.30 5.33 1.02
C PHE A 45 -21.58 6.04 -0.31
N PHE A 46 -21.16 5.47 -1.44
CA PHE A 46 -21.28 6.12 -2.75
C PHE A 46 -22.22 5.39 -3.71
N GLY A 47 -22.84 4.27 -3.32
CA GLY A 47 -23.80 3.52 -4.14
C GLY A 47 -23.18 2.96 -5.43
N VAL A 48 -21.86 2.76 -5.44
CA VAL A 48 -21.13 2.31 -6.63
C VAL A 48 -21.41 0.83 -6.86
N GLY A 49 -22.09 0.49 -7.96
CA GLY A 49 -22.30 -0.90 -8.36
C GLY A 49 -21.03 -1.58 -8.90
N TRP A 50 -21.14 -2.88 -9.21
CA TRP A 50 -20.04 -3.74 -9.68
C TRP A 50 -19.15 -3.10 -10.77
N ASN A 51 -19.75 -2.56 -11.83
CA ASN A 51 -18.99 -1.95 -12.94
C ASN A 51 -18.16 -0.75 -12.48
N GLY A 52 -18.67 0.04 -11.53
CA GLY A 52 -17.94 1.16 -10.96
C GLY A 52 -16.80 0.69 -10.04
N LEU A 53 -17.00 -0.38 -9.27
CA LEU A 53 -15.93 -0.98 -8.46
C LEU A 53 -14.78 -1.49 -9.34
N VAL A 54 -15.10 -2.16 -10.44
CA VAL A 54 -14.12 -2.61 -11.43
C VAL A 54 -13.36 -1.42 -12.02
N LEU A 55 -14.08 -0.38 -12.47
CA LEU A 55 -13.48 0.81 -13.07
C LEU A 55 -12.53 1.54 -12.11
N VAL A 56 -12.96 1.79 -10.87
CA VAL A 56 -12.14 2.47 -9.85
C VAL A 56 -10.85 1.70 -9.59
N ASN A 57 -10.93 0.38 -9.45
CA ASN A 57 -9.76 -0.46 -9.19
C ASN A 57 -8.80 -0.54 -10.39
N ILE A 58 -9.30 -0.53 -11.63
CA ILE A 58 -8.44 -0.40 -12.82
C ILE A 58 -7.67 0.92 -12.76
N ILE A 59 -8.36 2.03 -12.51
CA ILE A 59 -7.75 3.37 -12.43
C ILE A 59 -6.70 3.42 -11.32
N VAL A 60 -7.04 2.95 -10.12
CA VAL A 60 -6.13 2.93 -8.96
C VAL A 60 -4.90 2.06 -9.25
N THR A 61 -5.09 0.89 -9.87
CA THR A 61 -3.99 -0.02 -10.20
C THR A 61 -3.04 0.62 -11.22
N ILE A 62 -3.55 1.31 -12.25
CA ILE A 62 -2.73 2.02 -13.23
C ILE A 62 -1.94 3.16 -12.56
N ILE A 63 -2.60 3.98 -11.73
CA ILE A 63 -1.96 5.09 -11.01
C ILE A 63 -0.81 4.56 -10.14
N ILE A 64 -1.05 3.49 -9.39
CA ILE A 64 -0.06 2.93 -8.47
C ILE A 64 1.08 2.26 -9.23
N GLY A 65 0.79 1.54 -10.30
CA GLY A 65 1.79 0.98 -11.21
C GLY A 65 2.71 2.05 -11.81
N TYR A 66 2.16 3.23 -12.14
CA TYR A 66 2.94 4.37 -12.61
C TYR A 66 3.78 5.02 -11.49
N CYS A 67 3.22 5.23 -10.30
CA CYS A 67 3.99 5.72 -9.15
C CYS A 67 5.14 4.77 -8.78
N PHE A 68 4.91 3.45 -8.89
CA PHE A 68 5.94 2.44 -8.68
C PHE A 68 7.02 2.46 -9.76
N TYR A 69 6.64 2.71 -11.03
CA TYR A 69 7.60 2.96 -12.10
C TYR A 69 8.49 4.18 -11.80
N ILE A 70 7.91 5.27 -11.29
CA ILE A 70 8.67 6.45 -10.85
C ILE A 70 9.68 6.05 -9.78
N TYR A 71 9.28 5.28 -8.77
CA TYR A 71 10.19 4.79 -7.73
C TYR A 71 11.35 3.96 -8.27
N MET A 72 11.07 3.03 -9.19
CA MET A 72 12.07 2.09 -9.69
C MET A 72 13.11 2.74 -10.63
N PHE A 73 12.66 3.66 -11.50
CA PHE A 73 13.47 4.14 -12.62
C PHE A 73 13.82 5.63 -12.56
N LYS A 74 12.93 6.48 -12.02
CA LYS A 74 13.13 7.94 -12.04
C LYS A 74 13.65 8.50 -10.72
N TYR A 75 13.23 7.92 -9.60
CA TYR A 75 13.64 8.37 -8.28
C TYR A 75 15.06 7.90 -7.93
N LYS A 76 15.80 8.78 -7.27
CA LYS A 76 17.14 8.50 -6.74
C LYS A 76 17.23 9.08 -5.33
N VAL A 77 17.82 8.30 -4.42
CA VAL A 77 18.14 8.75 -3.06
C VAL A 77 19.00 10.01 -3.14
N ILE A 78 18.57 11.06 -2.45
CA ILE A 78 19.24 12.36 -2.42
C ILE A 78 20.41 12.30 -1.42
N GLY A 79 21.63 12.56 -1.89
CA GLY A 79 22.84 12.56 -1.05
C GLY A 79 23.11 13.89 -0.33
N ASN A 80 22.59 15.01 -0.85
CA ASN A 80 22.87 16.35 -0.35
C ASN A 80 21.64 16.92 0.35
N LEU A 81 21.43 16.53 1.59
CA LEU A 81 20.36 17.07 2.43
C LEU A 81 20.80 18.36 3.13
N LYS A 82 19.86 19.30 3.31
CA LYS A 82 20.08 20.58 4.02
C LYS A 82 20.57 20.40 5.46
N PHE A 83 20.11 19.34 6.12
CA PHE A 83 20.49 18.97 7.48
C PHE A 83 21.00 17.53 7.50
N ILE A 84 21.88 17.22 8.45
CA ILE A 84 22.35 15.85 8.68
C ILE A 84 21.29 15.13 9.54
N PRO A 85 20.66 14.06 9.02
CA PRO A 85 19.73 13.25 9.81
C PRO A 85 20.46 12.32 10.78
N GLU A 86 19.94 12.20 11.99
CA GLU A 86 20.44 11.25 13.01
C GLU A 86 19.68 9.92 12.97
N SER A 87 18.43 9.93 12.48
CA SER A 87 17.56 8.76 12.38
C SER A 87 16.79 8.71 11.05
N ALA A 88 16.21 7.56 10.73
CA ALA A 88 15.42 7.37 9.51
C ALA A 88 14.16 8.26 9.44
N ILE A 89 13.50 8.48 10.58
CA ILE A 89 12.35 9.38 10.68
C ILE A 89 12.77 10.83 10.42
N GLN A 90 13.92 11.26 10.97
CA GLN A 90 14.48 12.57 10.67
C GLN A 90 14.89 12.68 9.19
N TYR A 91 15.48 11.62 8.61
CA TYR A 91 15.82 11.56 7.18
C TYR A 91 14.57 11.79 6.33
N ALA A 92 13.49 11.03 6.55
CA ALA A 92 12.24 11.20 5.82
C ALA A 92 11.65 12.61 6.00
N SER A 93 11.69 13.16 7.21
CA SER A 93 11.23 14.52 7.49
C SER A 93 12.01 15.57 6.69
N ILE A 94 13.34 15.48 6.67
CA ILE A 94 14.20 16.42 5.92
C ILE A 94 14.00 16.23 4.42
N LEU A 95 13.87 14.98 3.95
CA LEU A 95 13.63 14.67 2.55
C LEU A 95 12.34 15.30 2.03
N TYR A 96 11.26 15.21 2.82
CA TYR A 96 9.94 15.70 2.40
C TYR A 96 9.73 17.20 2.64
N TYR A 97 10.24 17.75 3.74
CA TYR A 97 9.90 19.11 4.20
C TYR A 97 11.11 20.03 4.40
N GLU A 98 12.32 19.54 4.15
CA GLU A 98 13.58 20.27 4.39
C GLU A 98 13.76 20.74 5.84
N LYS A 99 13.06 20.10 6.78
CA LYS A 99 13.04 20.43 8.21
C LYS A 99 13.09 19.15 9.05
N LYS A 100 13.77 19.19 10.20
CA LYS A 100 13.80 18.08 11.16
C LYS A 100 12.43 17.94 11.86
N ASN A 101 12.04 16.73 12.24
CA ASN A 101 10.90 16.40 13.11
C ASN A 101 9.52 16.93 12.65
N GLN A 102 9.29 16.99 11.35
CA GLN A 102 8.05 17.44 10.70
C GLN A 102 7.36 16.34 9.88
N LEU A 103 7.70 15.07 10.12
CA LEU A 103 7.09 13.96 9.38
C LEU A 103 5.57 13.85 9.60
N TRP A 104 5.08 14.24 10.78
CA TRP A 104 3.65 14.33 11.12
C TRP A 104 2.85 15.22 10.15
N LYS A 105 3.52 16.14 9.43
CA LYS A 105 2.88 16.97 8.40
C LYS A 105 2.37 16.17 7.20
N LEU A 106 2.84 14.94 7.00
CA LEU A 106 2.31 14.05 5.94
C LEU A 106 0.80 13.84 6.04
N LEU A 107 0.21 13.99 7.23
CA LEU A 107 -1.22 13.79 7.44
C LEU A 107 -2.09 14.90 6.85
N TYR A 108 -1.55 16.11 6.66
CA TYR A 108 -2.37 17.27 6.29
C TYR A 108 -1.68 18.27 5.34
N LYS A 109 -0.41 18.05 5.00
CA LYS A 109 0.37 18.95 4.14
C LYS A 109 1.09 18.17 3.05
N ILE A 110 1.04 18.71 1.84
CA ILE A 110 1.78 18.16 0.70
C ILE A 110 3.30 18.37 0.91
N PRO A 111 4.14 17.33 0.73
CA PRO A 111 5.60 17.45 0.76
C PRO A 111 6.16 18.48 -0.23
N ASN A 112 7.23 19.17 0.16
CA ASN A 112 7.99 20.03 -0.74
C ASN A 112 8.62 19.19 -1.87
N ASN A 113 9.21 18.04 -1.49
CA ASN A 113 9.76 17.08 -2.45
C ASN A 113 8.67 16.13 -2.97
N LYS A 114 7.93 16.59 -3.97
CA LYS A 114 6.85 15.83 -4.61
C LYS A 114 7.32 14.52 -5.24
N LEU A 115 8.52 14.51 -5.85
CA LEU A 115 9.06 13.33 -6.50
C LEU A 115 9.32 12.20 -5.50
N ALA A 116 9.97 12.51 -4.37
CA ALA A 116 10.20 11.54 -3.31
C ALA A 116 8.88 11.04 -2.73
N ALA A 117 7.91 11.94 -2.50
CA ALA A 117 6.59 11.57 -2.00
C ALA A 117 5.87 10.59 -2.93
N VAL A 118 5.76 10.91 -4.23
CA VAL A 118 5.11 10.05 -5.23
C VAL A 118 5.82 8.71 -5.36
N ALA A 119 7.15 8.70 -5.36
CA ALA A 119 7.94 7.47 -5.44
C ALA A 119 7.73 6.59 -4.20
N HIS A 120 7.82 7.14 -3.00
CA HIS A 120 7.63 6.40 -1.76
C HIS A 120 6.20 5.89 -1.63
N THR A 121 5.20 6.70 -1.96
CA THR A 121 3.80 6.26 -2.04
C THR A 121 3.64 5.14 -3.05
N GLY A 122 4.24 5.22 -4.24
CA GLY A 122 4.21 4.16 -5.24
C GLY A 122 4.76 2.83 -4.73
N TYR A 123 5.91 2.86 -4.05
CA TYR A 123 6.50 1.68 -3.42
C TYR A 123 5.61 1.08 -2.33
N VAL A 124 5.17 1.91 -1.38
CA VAL A 124 4.38 1.46 -0.22
C VAL A 124 3.01 0.98 -0.65
N ALA A 125 2.32 1.71 -1.53
CA ALA A 125 0.98 1.36 -1.99
C ALA A 125 0.99 0.09 -2.85
N THR A 126 2.01 -0.13 -3.68
CA THR A 126 2.10 -1.37 -4.49
C THR A 126 2.16 -2.60 -3.59
N TRP A 127 3.07 -2.62 -2.63
CA TRP A 127 3.20 -3.74 -1.69
C TRP A 127 2.02 -3.84 -0.73
N GLY A 128 1.52 -2.70 -0.26
CA GLY A 128 0.34 -2.63 0.60
C GLY A 128 -0.88 -3.25 -0.09
N ILE A 129 -1.14 -2.91 -1.34
CA ILE A 129 -2.26 -3.47 -2.13
C ILE A 129 -2.06 -4.95 -2.41
N ILE A 130 -0.85 -5.40 -2.76
CA ILE A 130 -0.60 -6.84 -2.94
C ILE A 130 -0.97 -7.62 -1.67
N ILE A 131 -0.48 -7.17 -0.52
CA ILE A 131 -0.73 -7.83 0.78
C ILE A 131 -2.22 -7.76 1.11
N ALA A 132 -2.84 -6.58 1.00
CA ALA A 132 -4.25 -6.38 1.26
C ALA A 132 -5.13 -7.28 0.37
N SER A 133 -4.86 -7.33 -0.93
CA SER A 133 -5.61 -8.14 -1.89
C SER A 133 -5.54 -9.63 -1.56
N ILE A 134 -4.36 -10.12 -1.16
CA ILE A 134 -4.19 -11.52 -0.74
C ILE A 134 -4.98 -11.81 0.54
N ILE A 135 -4.90 -10.92 1.54
CA ILE A 135 -5.65 -11.06 2.80
C ILE A 135 -7.15 -11.06 2.55
N VAL A 136 -7.65 -10.12 1.74
CA VAL A 136 -9.07 -10.03 1.37
C VAL A 136 -9.51 -11.26 0.58
N THR A 137 -8.69 -11.73 -0.37
CA THR A 137 -8.99 -12.97 -1.11
C THR A 137 -9.15 -14.15 -0.15
N ILE A 138 -8.21 -14.34 0.77
CA ILE A 138 -8.27 -15.44 1.75
C ILE A 138 -9.51 -15.31 2.63
N HIS A 139 -9.77 -14.11 3.14
CA HIS A 139 -10.96 -13.81 3.93
C HIS A 139 -12.25 -14.17 3.19
N ASN A 140 -12.42 -13.66 1.97
CA ASN A 140 -13.61 -13.88 1.16
C ASN A 140 -13.82 -15.36 0.85
N LEU A 141 -12.75 -16.10 0.51
CA LEU A 141 -12.83 -17.53 0.23
C LEU A 141 -13.16 -18.36 1.48
N LEU A 142 -12.54 -18.06 2.63
CA LEU A 142 -12.84 -18.77 3.88
C LEU A 142 -14.29 -18.58 4.31
N GLN A 143 -14.81 -17.35 4.14
CA GLN A 143 -16.20 -17.04 4.44
C GLN A 143 -17.16 -17.67 3.43
N PHE A 144 -16.84 -17.63 2.13
CA PHE A 144 -17.69 -18.19 1.08
C PHE A 144 -17.84 -19.72 1.18
N TYR A 145 -16.78 -20.42 1.59
CA TYR A 145 -16.79 -21.88 1.78
C TYR A 145 -17.17 -22.32 3.20
N GLU A 146 -17.72 -21.42 4.03
CA GLU A 146 -18.20 -21.72 5.41
C GLU A 146 -17.15 -22.50 6.24
N ASN A 147 -15.91 -22.01 6.24
CA ASN A 147 -14.83 -22.69 6.94
C ASN A 147 -15.01 -22.61 8.46
N GLN A 148 -15.25 -23.75 9.10
CA GLN A 148 -15.50 -23.83 10.55
C GLN A 148 -14.40 -23.18 11.43
N TYR A 149 -13.13 -23.26 11.04
CA TYR A 149 -12.05 -22.62 11.81
C TYR A 149 -12.08 -21.10 11.69
N TYR A 150 -12.56 -20.60 10.55
CA TYR A 150 -12.72 -19.19 10.31
C TYR A 150 -13.87 -18.60 11.15
N ASP A 151 -14.97 -19.35 11.29
CA ASP A 151 -16.09 -18.94 12.14
C ASP A 151 -15.69 -18.88 13.63
N ILE A 152 -14.95 -19.87 14.12
CA ILE A 152 -14.39 -19.86 15.48
C ILE A 152 -13.49 -18.62 15.69
N TYR A 153 -12.69 -18.27 14.68
CA TYR A 153 -11.86 -17.07 14.73
C TYR A 153 -12.72 -15.80 14.82
N LEU A 154 -13.76 -15.67 14.00
CA LEU A 154 -14.66 -14.51 14.02
C LEU A 154 -15.37 -14.35 15.37
N GLU A 155 -15.83 -15.46 15.96
CA GLU A 155 -16.44 -15.47 17.29
C GLU A 155 -15.46 -15.04 18.40
N PHE A 156 -14.21 -15.51 18.34
CA PHE A 156 -13.17 -15.15 19.30
C PHE A 156 -12.83 -13.66 19.25
N VAL A 157 -12.76 -13.08 18.05
CA VAL A 157 -12.31 -11.71 17.82
C VAL A 157 -13.35 -10.66 18.26
N LYS A 158 -14.64 -11.01 18.33
CA LYS A 158 -15.80 -10.18 18.72
C LYS A 158 -16.06 -8.92 17.87
N TYR A 159 -15.02 -8.24 17.40
CA TYR A 159 -15.05 -7.06 16.53
C TYR A 159 -14.22 -7.30 15.27
N PRO A 160 -14.67 -8.19 14.36
CA PRO A 160 -13.86 -8.61 13.24
C PRO A 160 -13.54 -7.47 12.26
N ARG A 161 -14.48 -6.53 12.02
CA ARG A 161 -14.28 -5.48 10.99
C ARG A 161 -13.15 -4.49 11.32
N PRO A 162 -13.10 -3.85 12.51
CA PRO A 162 -12.01 -2.92 12.82
C PRO A 162 -10.64 -3.62 12.85
N ILE A 163 -10.59 -4.85 13.36
CA ILE A 163 -9.37 -5.65 13.44
C ILE A 163 -8.88 -6.02 12.04
N PHE A 164 -9.79 -6.37 11.14
CA PHE A 164 -9.47 -6.64 9.75
C PHE A 164 -8.85 -5.42 9.04
N TYR A 165 -9.41 -4.21 9.24
CA TYR A 165 -8.82 -2.99 8.69
C TYR A 165 -7.42 -2.71 9.29
N ILE A 166 -7.21 -2.92 10.59
CA ILE A 166 -5.88 -2.77 11.21
C ILE A 166 -4.87 -3.73 10.56
N ILE A 167 -5.27 -4.98 10.34
CA ILE A 167 -4.44 -6.00 9.69
C ILE A 167 -4.11 -5.60 8.24
N ILE A 168 -5.07 -5.05 7.49
CA ILE A 168 -4.86 -4.63 6.10
C ILE A 168 -3.98 -3.38 5.98
N PHE A 169 -4.14 -2.40 6.88
CA PHE A 169 -3.42 -1.12 6.79
C PHE A 169 -2.06 -1.12 7.51
N SER A 170 -1.86 -1.97 8.52
CA SER A 170 -0.58 -2.02 9.27
C SER A 170 0.66 -2.31 8.40
N PRO A 171 0.60 -3.14 7.33
CA PRO A 171 1.73 -3.33 6.43
C PRO A 171 2.20 -2.03 5.78
N MET A 172 1.30 -1.09 5.46
CA MET A 172 1.70 0.19 4.84
C MET A 172 2.58 1.03 5.78
N ILE A 173 2.29 1.01 7.08
CA ILE A 173 3.10 1.70 8.10
C ILE A 173 4.47 1.03 8.20
N LEU A 174 4.50 -0.30 8.31
CA LEU A 174 5.74 -1.07 8.40
C LEU A 174 6.63 -0.90 7.15
N LEU A 175 6.02 -0.98 5.96
CA LEU A 175 6.70 -0.77 4.68
C LEU A 175 7.28 0.65 4.57
N SER A 176 6.56 1.66 5.05
CA SER A 176 7.04 3.04 5.08
C SER A 176 8.26 3.19 5.99
N LEU A 177 8.19 2.66 7.22
CA LEU A 177 9.30 2.71 8.16
C LEU A 177 10.53 1.94 7.64
N ASN A 178 10.32 0.77 7.04
CA ASN A 178 11.39 -0.02 6.43
C ASN A 178 12.04 0.70 5.25
N LEU A 179 11.24 1.37 4.41
CA LEU A 179 11.73 2.18 3.31
C LEU A 179 12.62 3.32 3.82
N TYR A 180 12.16 4.06 4.82
CA TYR A 180 12.92 5.16 5.41
C TYR A 180 14.23 4.68 6.01
N ASN A 181 14.21 3.54 6.71
CA ASN A 181 15.42 2.92 7.26
C ASN A 181 16.41 2.55 6.16
N LYS A 182 15.93 1.89 5.10
CA LYS A 182 16.77 1.48 3.97
C LYS A 182 17.45 2.67 3.30
N GLU A 183 16.69 3.71 2.97
CA GLU A 183 17.25 4.89 2.30
C GLU A 183 18.17 5.71 3.19
N PHE A 184 17.87 5.78 4.49
CA PHE A 184 18.76 6.42 5.44
C PHE A 184 20.14 5.74 5.51
N GLN A 185 20.18 4.41 5.46
CA GLN A 185 21.46 3.69 5.38
C GLN A 185 22.17 3.95 4.05
N GLU A 186 21.44 3.98 2.94
CA GLU A 186 22.02 4.31 1.63
C GLU A 186 22.60 5.74 1.59
N TYR A 187 21.89 6.70 2.18
CA TYR A 187 22.37 8.06 2.36
C TYR A 187 23.68 8.11 3.17
N LYS A 188 23.77 7.39 4.30
CA LYS A 188 24.99 7.32 5.11
C LYS A 188 26.17 6.76 4.31
N LEU A 189 25.96 5.68 3.57
CA LEU A 189 27.00 5.06 2.73
C LEU A 189 27.50 6.02 1.64
N ARG A 190 26.60 6.74 0.97
CA ARG A 190 26.99 7.73 -0.07
C ARG A 190 27.77 8.90 0.53
N LYS A 191 27.34 9.41 1.68
CA LYS A 191 28.03 10.52 2.36
C LYS A 191 29.47 10.14 2.77
N ASN A 192 29.67 8.90 3.22
CA ASN A 192 31.01 8.42 3.60
C ASN A 192 31.94 8.21 2.40
N ARG A 193 31.41 8.00 1.18
CA ARG A 193 32.22 7.88 -0.05
C ARG A 193 32.70 9.23 -0.61
N HIS A 194 32.11 10.34 -0.16
CA HIS A 194 32.43 11.70 -0.60
C HIS A 194 33.14 12.52 0.48
N LYS A 195 33.56 11.89 1.58
CA LYS A 195 34.51 12.43 2.56
C LYS A 195 35.88 11.84 2.28
#